data_AF-A0A529X6I7-F1
#
_entry.id   AF-A0A529X6I7-F1
#
_cell.length_a   1.000
_cell.length_b   1.000
_cell.length_c   1.000
_cell.angle_alpha   90.00
_cell.angle_beta   90.00
_cell.angle_gamma   90.00
#
_symmetry.space_group_name_H-M   'P 1'
#
loop_
_entity.id
_entity.type
_entity.pdbx_description
1 polymer ?
#
loop_
_entity_poly.entity_id
_entity_poly.type
_entity_poly.pdbx_seq_one_letter_code
_entity_poly.pdbx_strand_id
1 'polypeptide(L)'
;GLEQAIAGLGVSDGPFVAMLIDLDGFKSVNDTYGHTIGDGLLVKVARRIEDHAPQGATIARIGGDEFVLLFSACRSPEAAGELASSIIAAIANPDPELNSVRVG
;
A
#
# COMPACT_ATOMS: atom_id res chain seq x y z
N GLY A 1 3.46 5.37 -13.78
CA GLY A 1 2.85 4.84 -12.54
C GLY A 1 1.79 5.79 -12.02
N LEU A 2 2.22 6.91 -11.44
CA LEU A 2 1.33 7.90 -10.81
C LEU A 2 0.33 8.57 -11.77
N GLU A 3 0.76 8.98 -12.97
CA GLU A 3 -0.14 9.59 -13.97
C GLU A 3 -1.28 8.64 -14.41
N GLN A 4 -0.99 7.34 -14.52
CA GLN A 4 -1.99 6.31 -14.83
C GLN A 4 -2.97 6.10 -13.67
N ALA A 5 -2.47 6.18 -12.42
CA ALA A 5 -3.30 6.11 -11.23
C ALA A 5 -4.27 7.29 -11.14
N ILE A 6 -3.78 8.50 -11.42
CA ILE A 6 -4.59 9.73 -11.46
C ILE A 6 -5.63 9.66 -12.57
N ALA A 7 -5.27 9.16 -13.77
CA ALA A 7 -6.21 8.98 -14.88
C ALA A 7 -7.29 7.94 -14.57
N GLY A 8 -6.94 6.87 -13.84
CA GLY A 8 -7.86 5.80 -13.44
C GLY A 8 -8.88 6.20 -12.37
N LEU A 9 -8.61 7.25 -11.58
CA LEU A 9 -9.52 7.70 -10.53
C LEU A 9 -10.86 8.25 -11.05
N GLY A 10 -10.92 8.63 -12.33
CA GLY A 10 -12.04 9.43 -12.84
C GLY A 10 -12.25 10.66 -11.95
N VAL A 11 -11.16 11.36 -11.59
CA VAL A 11 -11.19 12.50 -10.65
C VAL A 11 -12.22 13.52 -11.16
N SER A 12 -13.41 13.45 -10.60
CA SER A 12 -14.42 14.49 -10.71
C SER A 12 -13.90 15.73 -9.98
N ASP A 13 -14.00 16.92 -10.57
CA ASP A 13 -13.54 18.22 -10.03
C ASP A 13 -13.78 18.35 -8.51
N GLY A 14 -12.80 17.96 -7.69
CA GLY A 14 -12.95 17.84 -6.25
C GLY A 14 -11.65 17.46 -5.54
N PRO A 15 -11.55 17.76 -4.23
CA PRO A 15 -10.36 17.44 -3.46
C PRO A 15 -10.16 15.92 -3.39
N PHE A 16 -8.90 15.50 -3.41
CA PHE A 16 -8.51 14.11 -3.27
C PHE A 16 -7.37 13.97 -2.25
N VAL A 17 -7.20 12.76 -1.76
CA VAL A 17 -6.08 12.38 -0.90
C VAL A 17 -5.15 11.47 -1.68
N ALA A 18 -3.84 11.71 -1.54
CA ALA A 18 -2.78 10.83 -2.03
C ALA A 18 -1.96 10.35 -0.84
N MET A 19 -1.90 9.03 -0.66
CA MET A 19 -1.04 8.38 0.33
C MET A 19 0.10 7.70 -0.40
N LEU A 20 1.33 8.08 -0.05
CA LEU A 20 2.54 7.39 -0.47
C LEU A 20 2.91 6.38 0.62
N ILE A 21 3.14 5.14 0.20
CA ILE A 21 3.45 4.01 1.08
C ILE A 21 4.77 3.42 0.57
N ASP A 22 5.76 3.36 1.45
CA ASP A 22 7.04 2.71 1.20
C ASP A 22 7.20 1.50 2.14
N LEU A 23 7.84 0.43 1.68
CA LEU A 23 8.05 -0.78 2.48
C LEU A 23 9.47 -0.79 3.04
N ASP A 24 9.58 -0.38 4.30
CA ASP A 24 10.85 -0.43 5.03
C ASP A 24 11.48 -1.82 5.00
N GLY A 25 12.74 -1.89 4.55
CA GLY A 25 13.53 -3.13 4.57
C GLY A 25 13.17 -4.16 3.49
N PHE A 26 12.35 -3.80 2.49
CA PHE A 26 12.00 -4.72 1.40
C PHE A 26 13.23 -5.27 0.64
N LYS A 27 14.26 -4.44 0.45
CA LYS A 27 15.54 -4.89 -0.11
C LYS A 27 16.18 -6.02 0.71
N SER A 28 16.17 -5.91 2.04
CA SER A 28 16.71 -6.95 2.92
C SER A 28 15.93 -8.26 2.83
N VAL A 29 14.62 -8.20 2.59
CA VAL A 29 13.79 -9.39 2.31
C VAL A 29 14.24 -10.06 1.02
N ASN A 30 14.43 -9.29 -0.07
CA ASN A 30 14.93 -9.84 -1.33
C ASN A 30 16.32 -10.45 -1.20
N ASP A 31 17.22 -9.77 -0.48
CA ASP A 31 18.60 -10.22 -0.30
C ASP A 31 18.68 -11.50 0.56
N THR A 32 17.75 -11.68 1.51
CA THR A 32 17.76 -12.83 2.44
C THR A 32 16.96 -14.02 1.92
N TYR A 33 15.79 -13.77 1.31
CA TYR A 33 14.81 -14.81 0.95
C TYR A 33 14.61 -14.96 -0.56
N GLY A 34 15.26 -14.10 -1.35
CA GLY A 34 15.17 -14.10 -2.81
C GLY A 34 13.96 -13.34 -3.34
N HIS A 35 14.07 -12.92 -4.59
CA HIS A 35 13.06 -12.11 -5.28
C HIS A 35 11.68 -12.76 -5.35
N THR A 36 11.59 -14.09 -5.46
CA THR A 36 10.29 -14.80 -5.49
C THR A 36 9.48 -14.56 -4.21
N ILE A 37 10.14 -14.54 -3.05
CA ILE A 37 9.48 -14.26 -1.77
C ILE A 37 9.12 -12.77 -1.68
N GLY A 38 10.00 -11.88 -2.13
CA GLY A 38 9.70 -10.45 -2.20
C GLY A 38 8.52 -10.13 -3.11
N ASP A 39 8.41 -10.76 -4.28
CA ASP A 39 7.27 -10.60 -5.19
C ASP A 39 5.97 -11.05 -4.53
N GLY A 40 6.01 -12.19 -3.80
CA GLY A 40 4.87 -12.65 -3.00
C GLY A 40 4.48 -11.65 -1.90
N LEU A 41 5.45 -11.03 -1.23
CA LEU A 41 5.22 -9.99 -0.23
C LEU A 41 4.55 -8.76 -0.85
N LEU A 42 5.00 -8.30 -2.02
CA LEU A 42 4.41 -7.16 -2.73
C LEU A 42 2.94 -7.41 -3.09
N VAL A 43 2.60 -8.62 -3.52
CA VAL A 43 1.20 -9.00 -3.79
C VAL A 43 0.37 -8.97 -2.51
N LYS A 44 0.90 -9.47 -1.40
CA LYS A 44 0.21 -9.47 -0.10
C LYS A 44 0.00 -8.05 0.42
N VAL A 45 1.00 -7.19 0.30
CA VAL A 45 0.90 -5.76 0.64
C VAL A 45 -0.17 -5.08 -0.21
N ALA A 46 -0.15 -5.26 -1.53
CA ALA A 46 -1.17 -4.68 -2.41
C ALA A 46 -2.59 -5.05 -1.99
N ARG A 47 -2.83 -6.34 -1.70
CA ARG A 47 -4.12 -6.83 -1.20
C ARG A 47 -4.52 -6.22 0.13
N ARG A 48 -3.59 -6.10 1.08
CA ARG A 48 -3.86 -5.48 2.38
C ARG A 48 -4.24 -4.00 2.25
N ILE A 49 -3.60 -3.29 1.32
CA ILE A 49 -3.96 -1.90 1.00
C ILE A 49 -5.37 -1.88 0.37
N GLU A 50 -5.65 -2.76 -0.60
CA GLU A 50 -6.98 -2.88 -1.24
C GLU A 50 -8.10 -3.15 -0.24
N ASP A 51 -7.90 -4.08 0.71
CA ASP A 51 -8.89 -4.47 1.71
C ASP A 51 -9.27 -3.33 2.67
N HIS A 52 -8.37 -2.37 2.86
CA HIS A 52 -8.58 -1.21 3.73
C HIS A 52 -8.91 0.06 2.93
N ALA A 53 -8.76 0.03 1.61
CA ALA A 53 -8.96 1.18 0.77
C ALA A 53 -10.44 1.59 0.74
N PRO A 54 -10.74 2.90 0.76
CA PRO A 54 -12.10 3.38 0.54
C PRO A 54 -12.67 2.92 -0.80
N GLN A 55 -14.00 2.77 -0.87
CA GLN A 55 -14.66 2.47 -2.14
C GLN A 55 -14.32 3.53 -3.20
N GLY A 56 -13.94 3.07 -4.40
CA GLY A 56 -13.53 3.95 -5.51
C GLY A 56 -12.11 4.49 -5.39
N ALA A 57 -11.33 4.05 -4.40
CA ALA A 57 -9.91 4.33 -4.35
C ALA A 57 -9.15 3.60 -5.47
N THR A 58 -8.05 4.19 -5.91
CA THR A 58 -7.10 3.58 -6.85
C THR A 58 -5.78 3.34 -6.15
N ILE A 59 -5.21 2.16 -6.38
CA ILE A 59 -3.89 1.79 -5.90
C ILE A 59 -2.97 1.63 -7.10
N ALA A 60 -1.76 2.16 -7.00
CA ALA A 60 -0.73 2.00 -8.01
C ALA A 60 0.61 1.75 -7.36
N ARG A 61 1.36 0.77 -7.89
CA ARG A 61 2.78 0.61 -7.60
C ARG A 61 3.57 1.56 -8.48
N ILE A 62 4.36 2.45 -7.89
CA ILE A 62 5.14 3.45 -8.63
C ILE A 62 6.63 3.13 -8.68
N GLY A 63 7.11 2.29 -7.75
CA GLY A 63 8.49 1.87 -7.63
C GLY A 63 8.64 0.39 -7.28
N GLY A 64 9.81 0.01 -6.76
CA GLY A 64 10.10 -1.36 -6.33
C GLY A 64 9.20 -1.79 -5.18
N ASP A 65 9.23 -1.02 -4.11
CA ASP A 65 8.51 -1.17 -2.84
C ASP A 65 7.45 -0.08 -2.64
N GLU A 66 7.43 0.92 -3.50
CA GLU A 66 6.59 2.11 -3.34
C GLU A 66 5.19 1.94 -3.97
N PHE A 67 4.16 2.21 -3.17
CA PHE A 67 2.76 2.24 -3.56
C PHE A 67 2.15 3.62 -3.33
N VAL A 68 1.15 3.93 -4.15
CA VAL A 68 0.33 5.12 -4.03
C VAL A 68 -1.13 4.69 -3.94
N LEU A 69 -1.82 5.16 -2.90
CA LEU A 69 -3.27 5.05 -2.75
C LEU A 69 -3.89 6.43 -2.96
N LEU A 70 -4.82 6.53 -3.89
CA LEU A 70 -5.53 7.76 -4.25
C LEU A 70 -7.03 7.57 -4.06
N PHE A 71 -7.70 8.53 -3.43
CA PHE A 71 -9.15 8.47 -3.23
C PHE A 71 -9.74 9.88 -3.05
N SER A 72 -11.03 10.04 -3.35
CA SER A 72 -11.73 11.30 -3.16
C SER A 72 -11.68 11.73 -1.69
N ALA A 73 -11.40 13.01 -1.45
CA ALA A 73 -11.38 13.60 -0.11
C ALA A 73 -12.82 13.85 0.37
N CYS A 74 -13.59 12.77 0.53
CA CYS A 74 -14.93 12.81 1.11
C CYS A 74 -14.87 12.91 2.65
N ARG A 75 -13.68 12.85 3.26
CA ARG A 75 -13.48 12.84 4.71
C ARG A 75 -12.39 13.84 5.10
N SER A 76 -12.48 14.33 6.34
CA SER A 76 -11.56 15.32 6.90
C SER A 76 -10.11 14.79 6.94
N PRO A 77 -9.10 15.67 7.10
CA PRO A 77 -7.69 15.26 7.20
C PRO A 77 -7.44 14.21 8.30
N GLU A 78 -8.18 14.27 9.40
CA GLU A 78 -8.08 13.32 10.51
C GLU A 78 -8.44 11.90 10.08
N ALA A 79 -9.50 11.75 9.28
CA ALA A 79 -9.92 10.45 8.77
C ALA A 79 -8.90 9.83 7.80
N ALA A 80 -8.16 10.66 7.06
CA ALA A 80 -7.04 10.18 6.25
C ALA A 80 -5.90 9.67 7.13
N GLY A 81 -5.60 10.34 8.24
CA GLY A 81 -4.59 9.88 9.21
C GLY A 81 -4.97 8.57 9.90
N GLU A 82 -6.24 8.39 10.26
CA GLU A 82 -6.77 7.14 10.81
C GLU A 82 -6.67 5.98 9.81
N LEU A 83 -7.05 6.24 8.54
CA LEU A 83 -6.92 5.26 7.46
C LEU A 83 -5.47 4.85 7.23
N ALA A 84 -4.54 5.82 7.17
CA ALA A 84 -3.12 5.53 7.03
C ALA A 84 -2.62 4.64 8.17
N SER A 85 -3.02 4.94 9.41
CA SER A 85 -2.67 4.15 10.59
C SER A 85 -3.23 2.72 10.51
N SER A 86 -4.46 2.56 10.02
CA SER A 86 -5.08 1.26 9.80
C SER A 86 -4.34 0.43 8.74
N ILE A 87 -3.95 1.07 7.63
CA ILE A 87 -3.20 0.41 6.54
C ILE A 87 -1.81 -0.03 7.04
N ILE A 88 -1.10 0.84 7.79
CA ILE A 88 0.19 0.50 8.39
C ILE A 88 0.06 -0.70 9.32
N ALA A 89 -0.95 -0.72 10.19
CA ALA A 89 -1.19 -1.84 11.09
C ALA A 89 -1.50 -3.15 10.33
N ALA A 90 -2.26 -3.07 9.25
CA ALA A 90 -2.58 -4.23 8.40
C ALA A 90 -1.34 -4.77 7.68
N ILE A 91 -0.49 -3.90 7.14
CA ILE A 91 0.77 -4.29 6.48
C ILE A 91 1.74 -4.89 7.50
N ALA A 92 1.87 -4.28 8.69
CA ALA A 92 2.76 -4.73 9.76
C ALA A 92 2.31 -6.05 10.42
N ASN A 93 1.06 -6.48 10.22
CA ASN A 93 0.58 -7.74 10.77
C ASN A 93 1.35 -8.92 10.13
N PRO A 94 2.12 -9.69 10.92
CA PRO A 94 2.86 -10.85 10.40
C PRO A 94 1.87 -11.84 9.80
N ASP A 95 2.12 -12.23 8.56
CA ASP A 95 1.31 -13.24 7.90
C ASP A 95 1.60 -14.62 8.53
N PRO A 96 0.59 -15.36 9.03
CA PRO A 96 0.79 -16.71 9.53
C PRO A 96 1.31 -17.69 8.45
N GLU A 97 1.19 -17.37 7.16
CA GLU A 97 1.83 -18.13 6.08
C GLU A 97 3.32 -17.78 5.86
N LEU A 98 3.84 -16.73 6.51
CA LEU A 98 5.26 -16.33 6.50
C LEU A 98 6.01 -16.74 7.78
N ASN A 99 5.43 -17.65 8.57
CA ASN A 99 5.94 -18.15 9.86
C ASN A 99 7.33 -18.85 9.82
N SER A 100 8.07 -18.80 8.71
CA SER A 100 9.47 -19.26 8.64
C SER A 100 10.49 -18.12 8.63
N VAL A 101 10.08 -16.85 8.70
CA VAL A 101 10.99 -15.70 8.68
C VAL A 101 11.00 -15.02 10.05
N ARG A 102 11.98 -15.36 10.88
CA ARG A 102 12.34 -14.60 12.08
C ARG A 102 13.14 -13.38 11.64
N VAL A 103 12.67 -12.18 11.98
CA VAL A 103 13.48 -10.96 11.98
C VAL A 103 13.99 -10.77 13.41
N GLY A 104 15.31 -10.69 13.56
CA GLY A 104 16.00 -10.21 14.76
C GLY A 104 16.53 -8.80 14.53
#